data_AF-A0A7U3ZFZ7-F1
#
_entry.id   AF-A0A7U3ZFZ7-F1
#
_cell.length_a   1.000
_cell.length_b   1.000
_cell.length_c   1.000
_cell.angle_alpha   90.00
_cell.angle_beta   90.00
_cell.angle_gamma   90.00
#
_symmetry.space_group_name_H-M   'P 1'
#
loop_
_entity.id
_entity.type
_entity.pdbx_description
1 polymer ?
#
loop_
_entity_poly.entity_id
_entity_poly.type
_entity_poly.pdbx_seq_one_letter_code
_entity_poly.pdbx_strand_id
1 'polypeptide(L)'
;MTNEEVAIVDGLVDHQEMPEQFDSNRVITYFEGQDFCLVLYFADLKDRGFQKYVVSDFSVNMEEMYMLSHSLTRMIEEGINVHLLSQAKNRVDNMIHMSGTFRALFGKKKSLETEEW
;
A
#
# COMPACT_ATOMS: atom_id res chain seq x y z
N MET A 1 5.50 6.75 5.94
CA MET A 1 4.60 6.10 6.91
C MET A 1 4.04 7.15 7.82
N THR A 2 2.72 7.25 7.95
CA THR A 2 2.05 8.16 8.90
C THR A 2 1.00 7.40 9.70
N ASN A 3 0.80 7.83 10.94
CA ASN A 3 -0.24 7.35 11.87
C ASN A 3 -1.19 8.49 12.25
N GLU A 4 -1.26 9.56 11.44
CA GLU A 4 -2.20 10.67 11.64
C GLU A 4 -3.62 10.22 11.30
N GLU A 5 -4.31 9.67 12.30
CA GLU A 5 -5.60 8.99 12.12
C GLU A 5 -6.65 9.85 11.41
N VAL A 6 -6.73 11.15 11.72
CA VAL A 6 -7.70 12.07 11.09
C VAL A 6 -7.46 12.13 9.58
N ALA A 7 -6.21 12.36 9.15
CA ALA A 7 -5.86 12.44 7.74
C ALA A 7 -6.08 11.10 7.01
N ILE A 8 -5.88 9.97 7.70
CA ILE A 8 -6.13 8.65 7.13
C ILE A 8 -7.63 8.42 6.95
N VAL A 9 -8.44 8.75 7.95
CA VAL A 9 -9.90 8.61 7.90
C VAL A 9 -10.50 9.51 6.83
N ASP A 10 -10.08 10.78 6.75
CA ASP A 10 -10.54 11.70 5.71
C ASP A 10 -10.23 11.14 4.31
N GLY A 11 -9.00 10.66 4.10
CA GLY A 11 -8.63 10.00 2.83
C GLY A 11 -9.47 8.75 2.54
N LEU A 12 -9.75 7.90 3.52
CA LEU A 12 -10.61 6.73 3.34
C LEU A 12 -12.05 7.12 2.96
N VAL A 13 -12.59 8.18 3.56
CA VAL A 13 -13.94 8.68 3.26
C VAL A 13 -14.01 9.29 1.87
N ASP A 14 -13.05 10.15 1.52
CA ASP A 14 -13.00 10.83 0.22
C ASP A 14 -12.90 9.84 -0.94
N HIS A 15 -12.23 8.71 -0.72
CA HIS A 15 -12.10 7.65 -1.71
C HIS A 15 -13.16 6.55 -1.64
N GLN A 16 -14.14 6.64 -0.73
CA GLN A 16 -15.20 5.63 -0.51
C GLN A 16 -14.67 4.24 -0.11
N GLU A 17 -13.53 4.21 0.59
CA GLU A 17 -12.82 2.99 1.00
C GLU A 17 -12.89 2.75 2.52
N MET A 18 -13.69 3.56 3.24
CA MET A 18 -13.89 3.43 4.68
C MET A 18 -14.59 2.10 5.00
N PRO A 19 -14.01 1.24 5.86
CA PRO A 19 -14.67 0.00 6.24
C PRO A 19 -16.00 0.25 6.96
N GLU A 20 -17.02 -0.53 6.63
CA GLU A 20 -18.30 -0.50 7.35
C GLU A 20 -18.19 -1.09 8.77
N GLN A 21 -17.21 -1.98 8.99
CA GLN A 21 -17.00 -2.71 10.23
C GLN A 21 -15.52 -2.72 10.63
N PHE A 22 -15.27 -2.54 11.93
CA PHE A 22 -13.95 -2.38 12.55
C PHE A 22 -13.59 -3.53 13.51
N ASP A 23 -14.24 -4.68 13.32
CA ASP A 23 -14.14 -5.89 14.14
C ASP A 23 -12.94 -6.79 13.80
N SER A 24 -12.29 -6.52 12.67
CA SER A 24 -11.28 -7.37 12.06
C SER A 24 -10.18 -6.51 11.43
N ASN A 25 -8.95 -7.04 11.38
CA ASN A 25 -7.86 -6.35 10.71
C ASN A 25 -8.16 -6.22 9.20
N ARG A 26 -7.81 -5.08 8.60
CA ARG A 26 -8.11 -4.80 7.18
C ARG A 26 -6.89 -4.26 6.45
N VAL A 27 -6.72 -4.72 5.21
CA VAL A 27 -5.83 -4.11 4.22
C VAL A 27 -6.70 -3.37 3.21
N ILE A 28 -6.45 -2.08 3.06
CA ILE A 28 -7.19 -1.20 2.16
C ILE A 28 -6.18 -0.54 1.23
N THR A 29 -6.52 -0.40 -0.04
CA THR A 29 -5.66 0.26 -1.03
C THR A 29 -6.46 1.18 -1.91
N TYR A 30 -5.95 2.37 -2.18
CA TYR A 30 -6.58 3.33 -3.09
C TYR A 30 -5.53 4.20 -3.77
N PHE A 31 -5.98 5.05 -4.70
CA PHE A 31 -5.13 5.96 -5.44
C PHE A 31 -5.49 7.42 -5.15
N GLU A 32 -4.49 8.22 -4.78
CA GLU A 32 -4.58 9.67 -4.72
C GLU A 32 -3.87 10.23 -5.97
N GLY A 33 -4.64 10.48 -7.03
CA GLY A 33 -4.07 10.84 -8.32
C GLY A 33 -3.24 9.70 -8.94
N GLN A 34 -1.92 9.78 -8.84
CA GLN A 34 -0.97 8.76 -9.34
C GLN A 34 -0.23 8.04 -8.20
N ASP A 35 -0.54 8.39 -6.95
CA ASP A 35 0.10 7.84 -5.77
C ASP A 35 -0.63 6.58 -5.33
N PHE A 36 0.14 5.56 -4.96
CA PHE A 36 -0.41 4.34 -4.38
C PHE A 36 -0.49 4.49 -2.85
N CYS A 37 -1.70 4.38 -2.30
CA CYS A 37 -1.95 4.40 -0.87
C CYS A 37 -2.28 2.99 -0.37
N LEU A 38 -1.55 2.53 0.65
CA LEU A 38 -1.82 1.31 1.40
C LEU A 38 -2.15 1.68 2.84
N VAL A 39 -3.34 1.30 3.29
CA VAL A 39 -3.79 1.50 4.67
C VAL A 39 -3.98 0.15 5.35
N LEU A 40 -3.39 0.01 6.52
CA LEU A 40 -3.60 -1.13 7.42
C LEU A 40 -4.45 -0.66 8.59
N TYR A 41 -5.50 -1.42 8.90
CA TYR A 41 -6.28 -1.26 10.12
C TYR A 41 -6.05 -2.46 11.03
N PHE A 42 -5.66 -2.19 12.27
CA PHE A 42 -5.50 -3.18 13.33
C PHE A 42 -6.71 -3.09 14.26
N ALA A 43 -7.39 -4.21 14.50
CA ALA A 43 -8.63 -4.26 15.28
C ALA A 43 -8.40 -4.63 16.75
N ASP A 44 -7.30 -5.31 17.06
CA ASP A 44 -6.94 -5.73 18.42
C ASP A 44 -6.74 -4.48 19.31
N LEU A 45 -7.30 -4.52 20.52
CA LEU A 45 -7.33 -3.39 21.44
C LEU A 45 -5.93 -2.91 21.86
N LYS A 46 -4.91 -3.76 21.78
CA LYS A 46 -3.54 -3.41 22.18
C LYS A 46 -2.80 -2.53 21.17
N ASP A 47 -3.11 -2.68 19.89
CA ASP A 47 -2.45 -2.01 18.77
C ASP A 47 -3.46 -1.38 17.80
N ARG A 48 -4.70 -1.15 18.27
CA ARG A 48 -5.79 -0.63 17.46
C ARG A 48 -5.40 0.70 16.84
N GLY A 49 -5.66 0.82 15.54
CA GLY A 49 -5.48 2.06 14.82
C GLY A 49 -5.21 1.85 13.35
N PHE A 50 -4.93 2.95 12.67
CA PHE A 50 -4.58 2.97 11.27
C PHE A 50 -3.10 3.25 11.06
N GLN A 51 -2.57 2.66 10.00
CA GLN A 51 -1.23 2.93 9.50
C GLN A 51 -1.29 3.10 7.99
N LYS A 52 -0.82 4.25 7.48
CA LYS A 52 -0.82 4.55 6.04
C LYS A 52 0.61 4.60 5.49
N TYR A 53 0.79 3.91 4.37
CA TYR A 53 1.95 3.98 3.50
C TYR A 53 1.54 4.62 2.17
N VAL A 54 2.37 5.51 1.66
CA VAL A 54 2.15 6.18 0.38
C VAL A 54 3.42 6.02 -0.42
N VAL A 55 3.26 5.58 -1.67
CA VAL A 55 4.32 5.60 -2.68
C VAL A 55 3.89 6.61 -3.74
N SER A 56 4.57 7.74 -3.77
CA SER A 56 4.27 8.79 -4.72
C SER A 56 4.57 8.31 -6.12
N ASP A 57 3.67 8.56 -7.06
CA ASP A 57 3.82 8.19 -8.47
C ASP A 57 4.41 6.77 -8.66
N PHE A 58 3.74 5.79 -8.04
CA PHE A 58 4.27 4.43 -7.93
C PHE A 58 4.59 3.79 -9.29
N SER A 59 3.95 4.26 -10.36
CA SER A 59 4.13 3.78 -11.73
C SER A 59 5.56 4.01 -12.26
N VAL A 60 6.29 4.99 -11.73
CA VAL A 60 7.69 5.28 -12.06
C VAL A 60 8.63 5.03 -10.88
N ASN A 61 8.13 5.12 -9.64
CA ASN A 61 8.90 4.88 -8.42
C ASN A 61 8.83 3.41 -7.97
N MET A 62 9.23 2.51 -8.86
CA MET A 62 9.16 1.06 -8.62
C MET A 62 10.08 0.60 -7.49
N GLU A 63 11.21 1.27 -7.30
CA GLU A 63 12.14 0.97 -6.22
C GLU A 63 11.46 1.11 -4.84
N GLU A 64 10.68 2.18 -4.63
CA GLU A 64 9.93 2.40 -3.40
C GLU A 64 8.86 1.32 -3.18
N MET A 65 8.22 0.83 -4.25
CA MET A 65 7.28 -0.30 -4.16
C MET A 65 7.99 -1.58 -3.71
N TYR A 66 9.19 -1.87 -4.26
CA TYR A 66 10.00 -3.01 -3.84
C TYR A 66 10.48 -2.86 -2.40
N MET A 67 10.89 -1.66 -1.98
CA MET A 67 11.25 -1.38 -0.59
C MET A 67 10.07 -1.65 0.34
N LEU A 68 8.87 -1.19 -0.01
CA LEU A 68 7.66 -1.44 0.78
C LEU A 68 7.35 -2.94 0.90
N SER A 69 7.42 -3.69 -0.21
CA SER A 69 7.22 -5.15 -0.20
C SER A 69 8.28 -5.86 0.67
N HIS A 70 9.53 -5.42 0.60
CA HIS A 70 10.61 -5.96 1.42
C HIS A 70 10.43 -5.63 2.92
N SER A 71 10.02 -4.40 3.27
CA SER A 71 9.70 -4.02 4.65
C SER A 71 8.55 -4.87 5.21
N LEU A 72 7.49 -5.12 4.43
CA LEU A 72 6.41 -6.02 4.83
C LEU A 72 6.90 -7.44 5.07
N THR A 73 7.80 -7.94 4.21
CA THR A 73 8.42 -9.27 4.36
C THR A 73 9.18 -9.39 5.67
N ARG A 74 10.02 -8.40 6.02
CA ARG A 74 10.77 -8.40 7.27
C ARG A 74 9.87 -8.40 8.50
N MET A 75 8.81 -7.60 8.50
CA MET A 75 7.84 -7.58 9.61
C MET A 75 7.08 -8.91 9.75
N ILE A 76 6.80 -9.61 8.63
CA ILE A 76 6.23 -10.96 8.64
C ILE A 76 7.22 -11.96 9.28
N GLU A 77 8.51 -11.90 8.92
CA GLU A 77 9.55 -12.75 9.49
C GLU A 77 9.73 -12.53 11.00
N GLU A 78 9.51 -11.31 11.48
CA GLU A 78 9.48 -10.95 12.91
C GLU A 78 8.21 -11.43 13.63
N GLY A 79 7.24 -12.00 12.91
CA GLY A 79 6.00 -12.55 13.47
C GLY A 79 4.92 -11.50 13.76
N ILE A 80 5.10 -10.26 13.30
CA ILE A 80 4.16 -9.16 13.55
C ILE A 80 2.94 -9.33 12.65
N ASN A 81 1.74 -9.49 13.23
CA ASN A 81 0.45 -9.50 12.52
C ASN A 81 0.49 -10.22 11.16
N VAL A 82 1.10 -11.42 11.13
CA VAL A 82 1.53 -12.15 9.90
C VAL A 82 0.46 -12.21 8.83
N HIS A 83 -0.79 -12.50 9.22
CA HIS A 83 -1.89 -12.62 8.26
C HIS A 83 -2.20 -11.29 7.56
N LEU A 84 -2.28 -10.19 8.32
CA LEU A 84 -2.56 -8.86 7.78
C LEU A 84 -1.42 -8.41 6.85
N LEU A 85 -0.17 -8.55 7.30
CA LEU A 85 0.99 -8.13 6.53
C LEU A 85 1.19 -8.97 5.27
N SER A 86 0.86 -10.27 5.30
CA SER A 86 0.90 -11.12 4.11
C SER A 86 -0.13 -10.67 3.06
N GLN A 87 -1.34 -10.29 3.49
CA GLN A 87 -2.33 -9.71 2.57
C GLN A 87 -1.84 -8.37 2.00
N ALA A 88 -1.25 -7.51 2.83
CA ALA A 88 -0.69 -6.24 2.41
C ALA A 88 0.41 -6.41 1.38
N LYS A 89 1.34 -7.34 1.63
CA LYS A 89 2.43 -7.67 0.70
C LYS A 89 1.87 -8.13 -0.65
N ASN A 90 0.90 -9.04 -0.64
CA ASN A 90 0.27 -9.50 -1.89
C ASN A 90 -0.38 -8.36 -2.67
N ARG A 91 -0.98 -7.36 -2.01
CA ARG A 91 -1.52 -6.17 -2.69
C ARG A 91 -0.42 -5.34 -3.35
N VAL A 92 0.68 -5.09 -2.62
CA VAL A 92 1.84 -4.35 -3.13
C VAL A 92 2.47 -5.07 -4.33
N ASP A 93 2.70 -6.38 -4.22
CA ASP A 93 3.28 -7.19 -5.31
C ASP A 93 2.39 -7.19 -6.56
N ASN A 94 1.07 -7.29 -6.39
CA ASN A 94 0.14 -7.16 -7.50
C ASN A 94 0.23 -5.78 -8.17
N MET A 95 0.38 -4.70 -7.41
CA MET A 95 0.57 -3.36 -7.99
C MET A 95 1.90 -3.24 -8.73
N ILE A 96 2.97 -3.84 -8.21
CA ILE A 96 4.27 -3.92 -8.88
C ILE A 96 4.11 -4.56 -10.26
N HIS A 97 3.40 -5.69 -10.33
CA HIS A 97 3.13 -6.38 -11.59
C HIS A 97 2.24 -5.56 -12.56
N MET A 98 1.36 -4.72 -12.03
CA MET A 98 0.51 -3.84 -12.84
C MET A 98 1.12 -2.48 -13.17
N SER A 99 2.33 -2.18 -12.68
CA SER A 99 3.00 -0.89 -12.87
C SER A 99 3.09 -0.46 -14.34
N GLY A 100 3.36 -1.40 -15.26
CA GLY A 100 3.39 -1.13 -16.70
C GLY A 100 2.04 -0.66 -17.24
N THR A 101 0.94 -1.26 -16.77
CA THR A 101 -0.43 -0.86 -17.13
C THR A 101 -0.73 0.55 -16.63
N PHE A 102 -0.42 0.83 -15.36
CA PHE A 102 -0.65 2.16 -14.78
C PHE A 102 0.22 3.23 -15.43
N ARG A 103 1.48 2.91 -15.75
CA ARG A 103 2.37 3.80 -16.49
C ARG A 103 1.77 4.18 -17.85
N ALA A 104 1.22 3.22 -18.58
CA ALA A 104 0.52 3.48 -19.85
C ALA A 104 -0.76 4.32 -19.64
N LEU A 105 -1.57 4.00 -18.62
CA LEU A 105 -2.77 4.76 -18.26
C LEU A 105 -2.45 6.23 -17.92
N PHE A 106 -1.34 6.48 -17.24
CA PHE A 106 -0.88 7.82 -16.90
C PHE A 106 -0.13 8.53 -18.05
N GLY A 107 -0.07 7.93 -19.24
CA GLY A 107 0.58 8.51 -20.42
C GLY A 107 2.10 8.61 -20.30
N LYS A 108 2.73 7.80 -19.43
CA LYS A 108 4.15 7.84 -19.16
C LYS A 108 4.91 6.88 -20.06
N LYS A 109 6.04 7.35 -20.59
CA LYS A 109 6.96 6.49 -21.34
C LYS A 109 7.63 5.52 -20.37
N LYS A 110 7.83 4.28 -20.80
CA LYS A 110 8.63 3.29 -20.07
C LYS A 110 10.02 3.93 -19.86
N SER A 111 10.43 4.15 -18.60
CA SER A 111 11.84 4.45 -18.33
C SER A 111 12.65 3.29 -18.89
N LEU A 112 13.72 3.61 -19.63
CA LEU A 112 14.58 2.66 -20.33
C LEU A 112 15.48 1.86 -19.38
N GLU A 113 15.21 1.85 -18.07
CA GLU A 113 16.08 1.22 -17.10
C GLU A 113 15.73 -0.27 -16.94
N THR A 114 16.69 -1.04 -17.45
CA THR A 114 17.01 -2.45 -17.14
C THR A 114 16.19 -3.52 -17.87
N GLU A 115 16.27 -3.52 -19.20
CA GLU A 115 16.51 -4.77 -19.93
C GLU A 115 18.02 -5.10 -19.83
N GLU A 116 18.46 -5.53 -18.65
CA GLU A 116 19.70 -6.30 -18.55
C GLU A 116 19.34 -7.78 -18.41
N TRP A 117 20.04 -8.57 -19.22
CA TRP A 117 19.79 -9.96 -19.59
C TRP A 117 19.95 -10.97 -18.46
#